data_AF-A0A3P6PGK9-F1
#
_entry.id   AF-A0A3P6PGK9-F1
#
_cell.length_a   1.000
_cell.length_b   1.000
_cell.length_c   1.000
_cell.angle_alpha   90.00
_cell.angle_beta   90.00
_cell.angle_gamma   90.00
#
_symmetry.space_group_name_H-M   'P 1'
#
loop_
_entity.id
_entity.type
_entity.pdbx_description
1 polymer ?
#
loop_
_entity_poly.entity_id
_entity_poly.type
_entity_poly.pdbx_seq_one_letter_code
_entity_poly.pdbx_strand_id
1 'polypeptide(L)'
;MTARVLQNIVQLSSLRRTLFSGLERYEYLDGLVTGVKGIMENPSKLRQQESFHEFCRIIARLKANYQLAELMKVTDYPVLITLLANFTEQSLRAYEFSSNSTYYLLSFWQRMVSSMPYMKANDPHLLNLCCPKITTAYVESRLQYARAVARGDVGDDPLDDQGALQQVMEQFAVICRCEFEKSTELIVRSFDHDYAVYERSTNPTLFYRVL
;
A
#
# COMPACT_ATOMS: atom_id res chain seq x y z
N MET A 1 6.11 -11.34 18.61
CA MET A 1 7.03 -11.94 17.63
C MET A 1 8.23 -11.02 17.53
N THR A 2 9.46 -11.50 17.56
CA THR A 2 10.65 -10.63 17.55
C THR A 2 11.03 -10.26 16.12
N ALA A 3 11.60 -9.07 15.91
CA ALA A 3 12.05 -8.60 14.59
C ALA A 3 13.03 -9.59 13.92
N ARG A 4 13.87 -10.28 14.69
CA ARG A 4 14.80 -11.31 14.19
C ARG A 4 14.11 -12.51 13.55
N VAL A 5 12.96 -12.93 14.08
CA VAL A 5 12.17 -14.01 13.46
C VAL A 5 11.65 -13.56 12.10
N LEU A 6 11.16 -12.32 12.01
CA LEU A 6 10.70 -11.75 10.76
C LEU A 6 11.83 -11.60 9.74
N GLN A 7 13.05 -11.23 10.17
CA GLN A 7 14.22 -11.19 9.30
C GLN A 7 14.54 -12.54 8.66
N ASN A 8 14.42 -13.63 9.43
CA ASN A 8 14.56 -14.99 8.87
C ASN A 8 13.46 -15.29 7.85
N ILE A 9 12.22 -14.89 8.12
CA ILE A 9 11.11 -15.04 7.17
C ILE A 9 11.32 -14.18 5.92
N VAL A 10 11.95 -13.01 6.03
CA VAL A 10 12.36 -12.21 4.86
C VAL A 10 13.35 -13.02 4.00
N GLN A 11 14.31 -13.72 4.60
CA GLN A 11 15.23 -14.57 3.82
C GLN A 11 14.50 -15.74 3.15
N LEU A 12 13.61 -16.42 3.88
CA LEU A 12 12.81 -17.52 3.35
C LEU A 12 11.88 -17.06 2.22
N SER A 13 11.19 -15.94 2.37
CA SER A 13 10.36 -15.34 1.31
C SER A 13 11.17 -14.85 0.11
N SER A 14 12.47 -14.62 0.30
CA SER A 14 13.40 -14.20 -0.75
C SER A 14 13.91 -15.34 -1.64
N LEU A 15 13.65 -16.60 -1.28
CA LEU A 15 14.02 -17.75 -2.09
C LEU A 15 13.38 -17.65 -3.48
N ARG A 16 14.22 -17.72 -4.52
CA ARG A 16 13.76 -17.63 -5.90
C ARG A 16 12.92 -18.86 -6.24
N ARG A 17 11.77 -18.65 -6.87
CA ARG A 17 10.86 -19.73 -7.29
C ARG A 17 11.49 -20.81 -8.19
N THR A 18 12.62 -20.52 -8.83
CA THR A 18 13.37 -21.45 -9.69
C THR A 18 14.14 -22.50 -8.90
N LEU A 19 14.26 -22.35 -7.57
CA LEU A 19 14.84 -23.37 -6.69
C LEU A 19 13.88 -24.55 -6.46
N PHE A 20 12.60 -24.37 -6.76
CA PHE A 20 11.56 -25.36 -6.51
C PHE A 20 11.03 -25.94 -7.82
N SER A 21 10.72 -27.24 -7.82
CA SER A 21 9.91 -27.87 -8.86
C SER A 21 8.48 -27.29 -8.89
N GLY A 22 7.67 -27.68 -9.88
CA GLY A 22 6.31 -27.16 -10.02
C GLY A 22 5.43 -27.39 -8.79
N LEU A 23 5.47 -28.60 -8.22
CA LEU A 23 4.67 -28.97 -7.04
C LEU A 23 5.21 -28.32 -5.77
N GLU A 24 6.51 -28.45 -5.51
CA GLU A 24 7.16 -27.89 -4.31
C GLU A 24 6.99 -26.37 -4.23
N ARG A 25 6.99 -25.69 -5.38
CA ARG A 25 6.77 -24.24 -5.42
C ARG A 25 5.39 -23.86 -4.92
N TYR A 26 4.37 -24.64 -5.28
CA TYR A 26 3.01 -24.41 -4.83
C TYR A 26 2.89 -24.64 -3.32
N GLU A 27 3.42 -25.76 -2.83
CA GLU A 27 3.41 -26.11 -1.39
C GLU A 27 4.15 -25.06 -0.56
N TYR A 28 5.32 -24.62 -1.03
CA TYR A 28 6.10 -23.58 -0.35
C TYR A 28 5.38 -22.23 -0.33
N LEU A 29 4.76 -21.84 -1.45
CA LEU A 29 4.01 -20.59 -1.53
C LEU A 29 2.77 -20.62 -0.64
N ASP A 30 2.04 -21.73 -0.60
CA ASP A 30 0.86 -21.91 0.25
C ASP A 30 1.22 -21.81 1.75
N GLY A 31 2.31 -22.46 2.17
CA GLY A 31 2.84 -22.34 3.52
C GLY A 31 3.27 -20.90 3.87
N LEU A 32 3.94 -20.21 2.94
CA LEU A 32 4.35 -18.82 3.14
C LEU A 32 3.16 -17.86 3.25
N VAL A 33 2.14 -18.03 2.40
CA VAL A 33 0.89 -17.25 2.44
C VAL A 33 0.13 -17.49 3.74
N THR A 34 0.05 -18.75 4.19
CA THR A 34 -0.57 -19.12 5.47
C THR A 34 0.12 -18.40 6.64
N GLY A 35 1.46 -18.38 6.65
CA GLY A 35 2.23 -17.64 7.65
C GLY A 35 1.97 -16.13 7.62
N VAL A 36 1.96 -15.52 6.43
CA VAL A 36 1.68 -14.08 6.25
C VAL A 36 0.27 -13.72 6.73
N LYS A 37 -0.75 -14.52 6.37
CA LYS A 37 -2.11 -14.36 6.89
C LYS A 37 -2.15 -14.42 8.41
N GLY A 38 -1.55 -15.44 9.02
CA GLY A 38 -1.55 -15.61 10.48
C GLY A 38 -0.83 -14.48 11.24
N ILE A 39 0.06 -13.74 10.58
CA ILE A 39 0.64 -12.49 11.13
C ILE A 39 -0.37 -11.35 11.06
N MET A 40 -1.03 -11.13 9.92
CA MET A 40 -2.01 -10.05 9.73
C MET A 40 -3.24 -10.21 10.62
N GLU A 41 -3.70 -11.44 10.83
CA GLU A 41 -4.83 -11.77 11.72
C GLU A 41 -4.49 -11.53 13.20
N ASN A 42 -3.22 -11.28 13.53
CA ASN A 42 -2.75 -10.97 14.88
C ASN A 42 -1.97 -9.64 14.89
N PRO A 43 -2.64 -8.48 14.74
CA PRO A 43 -1.97 -7.17 14.59
C PRO A 43 -1.07 -6.79 15.77
N SER A 44 -1.33 -7.34 16.96
CA SER A 44 -0.49 -7.17 18.15
C SER A 44 0.97 -7.60 17.91
N LYS A 45 1.22 -8.50 16.95
CA LYS A 45 2.57 -8.94 16.55
C LYS A 45 3.37 -7.88 15.78
N LEU A 46 2.73 -6.83 15.27
CA LEU A 46 3.34 -5.79 14.43
C LEU A 46 3.39 -4.40 15.09
N ARG A 47 3.16 -4.31 16.41
CA ARG A 47 3.16 -3.02 17.13
C ARG A 47 4.51 -2.31 17.14
N GLN A 48 5.61 -3.05 17.03
CA GLN A 48 6.95 -2.48 17.01
C GLN A 48 7.33 -2.10 15.57
N GLN A 49 7.87 -0.89 15.39
CA GLN A 49 8.25 -0.34 14.08
C GLN A 49 9.19 -1.28 13.30
N GLU A 50 10.17 -1.89 13.96
CA GLU A 50 11.08 -2.87 13.34
C GLU A 50 10.34 -4.10 12.81
N SER A 51 9.41 -4.65 13.61
CA SER A 51 8.63 -5.82 13.21
C SER A 51 7.68 -5.48 12.06
N PHE A 52 7.05 -4.31 12.11
CA PHE A 52 6.24 -3.80 11.01
C PHE A 52 7.05 -3.66 9.71
N HIS A 53 8.25 -3.08 9.80
CA HIS A 53 9.14 -2.89 8.66
C HIS A 53 9.55 -4.23 8.02
N GLU A 54 10.00 -5.18 8.83
CA GLU A 54 10.37 -6.52 8.34
C GLU A 54 9.17 -7.24 7.71
N PHE A 55 7.97 -7.05 8.27
CA PHE A 55 6.76 -7.60 7.67
C PHE A 55 6.43 -6.99 6.30
N CYS A 56 6.60 -5.67 6.13
CA CYS A 56 6.45 -5.01 4.82
C CYS A 56 7.45 -5.58 3.79
N ARG A 57 8.68 -5.89 4.22
CA ARG A 57 9.67 -6.55 3.35
C ARG A 57 9.21 -7.93 2.91
N ILE A 58 8.63 -8.75 3.79
CA ILE A 58 8.08 -10.07 3.44
C ILE A 58 7.00 -9.92 2.35
N ILE A 59 6.08 -8.96 2.52
CA ILE A 59 5.02 -8.69 1.55
C ILE A 59 5.61 -8.33 0.18
N ALA A 60 6.58 -7.42 0.14
CA ALA A 60 7.24 -7.04 -1.11
C ALA A 60 7.93 -8.23 -1.81
N ARG A 61 8.50 -9.17 -1.04
CA ARG A 61 9.17 -10.37 -1.56
C ARG A 61 8.20 -11.37 -2.17
N LEU A 62 6.98 -11.51 -1.64
CA LEU A 62 5.96 -12.39 -2.23
C LEU A 62 5.78 -12.12 -3.71
N LYS A 63 5.49 -10.87 -4.09
CA LYS A 63 5.29 -10.54 -5.50
C LYS A 63 6.57 -10.43 -6.31
N ALA A 64 7.72 -10.17 -5.66
CA ALA A 64 9.01 -10.17 -6.34
C ALA A 64 9.39 -11.56 -6.86
N ASN A 65 9.03 -12.61 -6.11
CA ASN A 65 9.48 -13.96 -6.38
C ASN A 65 8.43 -14.86 -7.01
N TYR A 66 7.14 -14.55 -6.84
CA TYR A 66 6.03 -15.36 -7.36
C TYR A 66 5.17 -14.55 -8.33
N GLN A 67 4.70 -15.22 -9.39
CA GLN A 67 3.81 -14.59 -10.37
C GLN A 67 2.39 -14.44 -9.81
N LEU A 68 1.64 -13.45 -10.31
CA LEU A 68 0.23 -13.27 -9.96
C LEU A 68 -0.58 -14.55 -10.20
N ALA A 69 -0.36 -15.22 -11.33
CA ALA A 69 -1.01 -16.48 -11.66
C ALA A 69 -0.70 -17.64 -10.68
N GLU A 70 0.41 -17.58 -9.95
CA GLU A 70 0.73 -18.56 -8.90
C GLU A 70 0.07 -18.19 -7.58
N LEU A 71 0.11 -16.90 -7.21
CA LEU A 71 -0.57 -16.39 -6.03
C LEU A 71 -2.06 -16.69 -6.07
N MET A 72 -2.71 -16.52 -7.22
CA MET A 72 -4.15 -16.82 -7.37
C MET A 72 -4.51 -18.30 -7.22
N LYS A 73 -3.53 -19.21 -7.37
CA LYS A 73 -3.78 -20.65 -7.20
C LYS A 73 -3.76 -21.06 -5.74
N VAL A 74 -3.15 -20.25 -4.88
CA VAL A 74 -3.09 -20.51 -3.43
C VAL A 74 -4.51 -20.54 -2.88
N THR A 75 -4.79 -21.53 -2.03
CA THR A 75 -6.12 -21.82 -1.48
C THR A 75 -6.81 -20.59 -0.91
N ASP A 76 -6.04 -19.76 -0.21
CA ASP A 76 -6.52 -18.60 0.53
C ASP A 76 -6.29 -17.25 -0.15
N TYR A 77 -6.02 -17.23 -1.46
CA TYR A 77 -5.70 -16.00 -2.18
C TYR A 77 -6.72 -14.86 -1.98
N PRO A 78 -8.05 -15.09 -2.11
CA PRO A 78 -9.04 -14.01 -1.94
C PRO A 78 -8.99 -13.36 -0.56
N VAL A 79 -8.77 -14.19 0.48
CA VAL A 79 -8.64 -13.72 1.86
C VAL A 79 -7.34 -12.95 2.04
N LEU A 80 -6.22 -13.51 1.54
CA LEU A 80 -4.91 -12.87 1.61
C LEU A 80 -4.92 -11.48 1.00
N ILE A 81 -5.38 -11.35 -0.25
CA ILE A 81 -5.29 -10.09 -0.99
C ILE A 81 -6.20 -9.00 -0.38
N THR A 82 -7.34 -9.41 0.18
CA THR A 82 -8.25 -8.49 0.88
C THR A 82 -7.67 -8.04 2.22
N LEU A 83 -7.09 -8.96 3.00
CA LEU A 83 -6.40 -8.63 4.25
C LEU A 83 -5.21 -7.70 3.99
N LEU A 84 -4.41 -7.97 2.95
CA LEU A 84 -3.29 -7.12 2.55
C LEU A 84 -3.76 -5.72 2.14
N ALA A 85 -4.90 -5.60 1.45
CA ALA A 85 -5.44 -4.31 1.05
C ALA A 85 -5.82 -3.49 2.28
N ASN A 86 -6.57 -4.09 3.22
CA ASN A 86 -6.96 -3.45 4.48
C ASN A 86 -5.74 -3.08 5.33
N PHE A 87 -4.75 -3.98 5.43
CA PHE A 87 -3.50 -3.73 6.13
C PHE A 87 -2.74 -2.55 5.52
N THR A 88 -2.63 -2.50 4.19
CA THR A 88 -1.98 -1.39 3.46
C THR A 88 -2.71 -0.09 3.70
N GLU A 89 -4.04 -0.11 3.66
CA GLU A 89 -4.89 1.06 3.90
C GLU A 89 -4.65 1.67 5.28
N GLN A 90 -4.62 0.83 6.33
CA GLN A 90 -4.33 1.26 7.69
C GLN A 90 -2.90 1.76 7.84
N SER A 91 -1.94 1.05 7.23
CA SER A 91 -0.52 1.42 7.25
C SER A 91 -0.26 2.79 6.63
N LEU A 92 -0.96 3.13 5.55
CA LEU A 92 -0.80 4.40 4.85
C LEU A 92 -1.26 5.61 5.67
N ARG A 93 -2.17 5.42 6.62
CA ARG A 93 -2.73 6.48 7.47
C ARG A 93 -1.98 6.67 8.80
N ALA A 94 -0.99 5.82 9.09
CA ALA A 94 -0.23 5.88 10.34
C ALA A 94 1.07 6.68 10.14
N TYR A 95 1.17 7.83 10.82
CA TYR A 95 2.32 8.74 10.80
C TYR A 95 3.63 8.11 11.31
N GLU A 96 3.52 7.13 12.20
CA GLU A 96 4.66 6.54 12.92
C GLU A 96 5.50 5.60 12.03
N PHE A 97 5.02 5.25 10.84
CA PHE A 97 5.69 4.31 9.95
C PHE A 97 6.50 4.99 8.85
N SER A 98 7.71 4.49 8.63
CA SER A 98 8.67 5.10 7.70
C SER A 98 8.27 4.98 6.22
N SER A 99 8.74 5.95 5.43
CA SER A 99 8.61 5.96 3.96
C SER A 99 9.12 4.67 3.30
N ASN A 100 10.17 4.05 3.87
CA ASN A 100 10.70 2.77 3.39
C ASN A 100 9.69 1.63 3.51
N SER A 101 8.94 1.55 4.62
CA SER A 101 7.90 0.53 4.79
C SER A 101 6.75 0.75 3.83
N THR A 102 6.35 2.01 3.63
CA THR A 102 5.36 2.39 2.61
C THR A 102 5.81 1.96 1.21
N TYR A 103 7.06 2.23 0.85
CA TYR A 103 7.63 1.84 -0.43
C TYR A 103 7.51 0.33 -0.68
N TYR A 104 7.83 -0.50 0.32
CA TYR A 104 7.70 -1.96 0.18
C TYR A 104 6.26 -2.39 -0.10
N LEU A 105 5.28 -1.85 0.63
CA LEU A 105 3.87 -2.17 0.41
C LEU A 105 3.40 -1.73 -0.98
N LEU A 106 3.69 -0.48 -1.38
CA LEU A 106 3.27 0.00 -2.70
C LEU A 106 4.02 -0.69 -3.84
N SER A 107 5.28 -1.10 -3.66
CA SER A 107 6.00 -1.89 -4.66
C SER A 107 5.36 -3.26 -4.89
N PHE A 108 4.77 -3.87 -3.86
CA PHE A 108 3.98 -5.09 -4.03
C PHE A 108 2.76 -4.82 -4.92
N TRP A 109 1.96 -3.81 -4.58
CA TRP A 109 0.74 -3.47 -5.33
C TRP A 109 1.02 -3.02 -6.75
N GLN A 110 2.05 -2.20 -6.95
CA GLN A 110 2.52 -1.80 -8.28
C GLN A 110 2.81 -3.02 -9.15
N ARG A 111 3.59 -3.98 -8.64
CA ARG A 111 3.92 -5.21 -9.37
C ARG A 111 2.70 -6.11 -9.59
N MET A 112 1.72 -6.10 -8.68
CA MET A 112 0.45 -6.80 -8.86
C MET A 112 -0.32 -6.20 -10.05
N VAL A 113 -0.52 -4.88 -10.06
CA VAL A 113 -1.22 -4.16 -11.13
C VAL A 113 -0.49 -4.32 -12.47
N SER A 114 0.83 -4.19 -12.51
CA SER A 114 1.61 -4.42 -13.73
C SER A 114 1.53 -5.85 -14.26
N SER A 115 1.06 -6.82 -13.47
CA SER A 115 0.85 -8.19 -13.95
C SER A 115 -0.54 -8.40 -14.57
N MET A 116 -1.49 -7.48 -14.34
CA MET A 116 -2.88 -7.62 -14.82
C MET A 116 -3.00 -7.82 -16.34
N PRO A 117 -2.25 -7.11 -17.20
CA PRO A 117 -2.38 -7.27 -18.65
C PRO A 117 -2.04 -8.68 -19.16
N TYR A 118 -1.34 -9.49 -18.35
CA TYR A 118 -0.96 -10.85 -18.69
C TYR A 118 -1.95 -11.91 -18.14
N MET A 119 -2.98 -11.48 -17.42
CA MET A 119 -4.02 -12.35 -16.86
C MET A 119 -5.15 -12.56 -17.87
N LYS A 120 -5.89 -13.65 -17.73
CA LYS A 120 -7.08 -13.87 -18.57
C LYS A 120 -8.20 -12.96 -18.09
N ALA A 121 -9.09 -12.56 -19.00
CA ALA A 121 -10.18 -11.62 -18.71
C ALA A 121 -11.10 -12.06 -17.55
N ASN A 122 -11.27 -13.37 -17.34
CA ASN A 122 -12.13 -13.92 -16.29
C ASN A 122 -11.35 -14.39 -15.05
N ASP A 123 -10.04 -14.11 -14.96
CA ASP A 123 -9.25 -14.51 -13.79
C ASP A 123 -9.63 -13.63 -12.58
N PRO A 124 -10.00 -14.22 -11.43
CA PRO A 124 -10.48 -13.49 -10.26
C PRO A 124 -9.32 -12.88 -9.46
N HIS A 125 -8.60 -11.92 -10.04
CA HIS A 125 -7.45 -11.28 -9.41
C HIS A 125 -7.80 -10.29 -8.29
N LEU A 126 -9.04 -9.80 -8.21
CA LEU A 126 -9.55 -8.88 -7.16
C LEU A 126 -8.85 -7.50 -7.06
N LEU A 127 -7.81 -7.24 -7.84
CA LEU A 127 -7.06 -5.97 -7.85
C LEU A 127 -7.93 -4.73 -8.14
N ASN A 128 -8.94 -4.86 -9.01
CA ASN A 128 -9.93 -3.81 -9.28
C ASN A 128 -10.78 -3.43 -8.05
N LEU A 129 -10.88 -4.31 -7.05
CA LEU A 129 -11.57 -4.04 -5.78
C LEU A 129 -10.62 -3.49 -4.72
N CYS A 130 -9.37 -3.95 -4.70
CA CYS A 130 -8.37 -3.58 -3.69
C CYS A 130 -7.67 -2.25 -4.01
N CYS A 131 -7.26 -2.04 -5.26
CA CYS A 131 -6.47 -0.88 -5.67
C CYS A 131 -7.18 0.46 -5.43
N PRO A 132 -8.49 0.63 -5.71
CA PRO A 132 -9.21 1.87 -5.38
C PRO A 132 -9.15 2.27 -3.91
N LYS A 133 -9.22 1.29 -2.99
CA LYS A 133 -9.13 1.54 -1.54
C LYS A 133 -7.76 2.08 -1.16
N ILE A 134 -6.72 1.45 -1.69
CA ILE A 134 -5.33 1.85 -1.49
C ILE A 134 -5.09 3.24 -2.09
N THR A 135 -5.61 3.49 -3.30
CA THR A 135 -5.51 4.80 -3.95
C THR A 135 -6.14 5.89 -3.09
N THR A 136 -7.35 5.62 -2.58
CA THR A 136 -8.09 6.54 -1.72
C THR A 136 -7.31 6.85 -0.45
N ALA A 137 -6.87 5.82 0.26
CA ALA A 137 -6.10 5.99 1.49
C ALA A 137 -4.76 6.69 1.27
N TYR A 138 -4.09 6.46 0.14
CA TYR A 138 -2.85 7.16 -0.18
C TYR A 138 -3.10 8.65 -0.39
N VAL A 139 -4.05 9.04 -1.25
CA VAL A 139 -4.35 10.46 -1.51
C VAL A 139 -4.80 11.16 -0.23
N GLU A 140 -5.74 10.58 0.51
CA GLU A 140 -6.26 11.14 1.76
C GLU A 140 -5.16 11.31 2.80
N SER A 141 -4.33 10.28 3.03
CA SER A 141 -3.25 10.35 4.02
C SER A 141 -2.23 11.42 3.68
N ARG A 142 -1.81 11.55 2.40
CA ARG A 142 -0.82 12.57 2.01
C ARG A 142 -1.35 13.99 2.18
N LEU A 143 -2.61 14.24 1.84
CA LEU A 143 -3.25 15.54 2.11
C LEU A 143 -3.37 15.79 3.62
N GLN A 144 -3.73 14.77 4.40
CA GLN A 144 -3.78 14.87 5.86
C GLN A 144 -2.41 15.18 6.47
N TYR A 145 -1.35 14.59 5.92
CA TYR A 145 0.03 14.82 6.37
C TYR A 145 0.46 16.26 6.09
N ALA A 146 0.24 16.75 4.87
CA ALA A 146 0.53 18.14 4.51
C ALA A 146 -0.23 19.14 5.40
N ARG A 147 -1.51 18.87 5.71
CA ARG A 147 -2.31 19.70 6.62
C ARG A 147 -1.77 19.69 8.05
N ALA A 148 -1.36 18.53 8.56
CA ALA A 148 -0.79 18.41 9.90
C ALA A 148 0.54 19.18 10.03
N VAL A 149 1.40 19.11 9.00
CA VAL A 149 2.64 19.90 8.93
C VAL A 149 2.34 21.39 8.92
N ALA A 150 1.41 21.84 8.08
CA ALA A 150 1.04 23.26 7.99
C ALA A 150 0.46 23.83 9.30
N ARG A 151 -0.15 22.99 10.13
CA ARG A 151 -0.69 23.35 11.45
C ARG A 151 0.34 23.27 12.58
N GLY A 152 1.50 22.64 12.33
CA GLY A 152 2.47 22.31 13.38
C GLY A 152 2.01 21.18 14.30
N ASP A 153 1.10 20.32 13.85
CA ASP A 153 0.57 19.18 14.63
C ASP A 153 1.58 18.02 14.73
N VAL A 154 2.61 18.01 13.88
CA VAL A 154 3.66 16.99 13.82
C VAL A 154 5.04 17.61 14.01
N GLY A 155 5.92 16.90 14.75
CA GLY A 155 7.27 17.39 15.06
C GLY A 155 8.24 17.33 13.89
N ASP A 156 8.12 16.29 13.05
CA ASP A 156 8.90 16.11 11.83
C ASP A 156 7.95 16.05 10.63
N ASP A 157 8.34 16.64 9.49
CA ASP A 157 7.56 16.58 8.25
C ASP A 157 7.75 15.22 7.55
N PRO A 158 6.72 14.36 7.49
CA PRO A 158 6.80 13.05 6.85
C PRO A 158 6.96 13.11 5.33
N LEU A 159 6.87 14.30 4.72
CA LEU A 159 7.01 14.57 3.29
C LEU A 159 8.31 15.29 2.93
N ASP A 160 9.18 15.58 3.90
CA ASP A 160 10.42 16.37 3.68
C ASP A 160 11.43 15.66 2.76
N ASP A 161 11.57 14.33 2.90
CA ASP A 161 12.42 13.52 2.03
C ASP A 161 11.81 13.38 0.63
N GLN A 162 12.10 14.35 -0.23
CA GLN A 162 11.63 14.40 -1.62
C GLN A 162 12.06 13.18 -2.44
N GLY A 163 13.25 12.61 -2.16
CA GLY A 163 13.76 11.45 -2.87
C GLY A 163 12.94 10.20 -2.56
N ALA A 164 12.71 9.93 -1.27
CA ALA A 164 11.85 8.83 -0.85
C ALA A 164 10.39 9.05 -1.30
N LEU A 165 9.88 10.28 -1.21
CA LEU A 165 8.54 10.61 -1.67
C LEU A 165 8.37 10.33 -3.16
N GLN A 166 9.33 10.74 -3.99
CA GLN A 166 9.29 10.49 -5.43
C GLN A 166 9.26 8.99 -5.75
N GLN A 167 10.10 8.18 -5.10
CA GLN A 167 10.11 6.73 -5.30
C GLN A 167 8.76 6.07 -4.94
N VAL A 168 8.13 6.53 -3.86
CA VAL A 168 6.80 6.07 -3.44
C VAL A 168 5.73 6.49 -4.47
N MET A 169 5.78 7.74 -4.93
CA MET A 169 4.86 8.29 -5.93
C MET A 169 4.94 7.55 -7.26
N GLU A 170 6.13 7.10 -7.69
CA GLU A 170 6.29 6.27 -8.89
C GLU A 170 5.54 4.93 -8.77
N GLN A 171 5.57 4.29 -7.59
CA GLN A 171 4.79 3.07 -7.35
C GLN A 171 3.29 3.37 -7.37
N PHE A 172 2.89 4.43 -6.67
CA PHE A 172 1.50 4.88 -6.60
C PHE A 172 0.91 5.20 -7.98
N ALA A 173 1.67 5.86 -8.86
CA ALA A 173 1.20 6.25 -10.20
C ALA A 173 0.75 5.04 -11.04
N VAL A 174 1.38 3.87 -10.86
CA VAL A 174 0.96 2.64 -11.52
C VAL A 174 -0.31 2.07 -10.89
N ILE A 175 -0.41 2.08 -9.55
CA ILE A 175 -1.58 1.58 -8.82
C ILE A 175 -2.83 2.40 -9.15
N CYS A 176 -2.69 3.72 -9.15
CA CYS A 176 -3.73 4.70 -9.46
C CYS A 176 -4.38 4.46 -10.83
N ARG A 177 -3.59 4.02 -11.83
CA ARG A 177 -4.08 3.71 -13.18
C ARG A 177 -4.94 2.44 -13.28
N CYS A 178 -4.93 1.59 -12.25
CA CYS A 178 -5.76 0.38 -12.23
C CYS A 178 -7.25 0.72 -12.42
N GLU A 179 -7.71 1.82 -11.81
CA GLU A 179 -9.08 2.34 -11.93
C GLU A 179 -9.00 3.85 -12.21
N PHE A 180 -8.40 4.21 -13.35
CA PHE A 180 -7.98 5.57 -13.69
C PHE A 180 -9.09 6.62 -13.52
N GLU A 181 -10.30 6.36 -14.01
CA GLU A 181 -11.42 7.31 -13.93
C GLU A 181 -11.77 7.67 -12.49
N LYS A 182 -11.96 6.65 -11.63
CA LYS A 182 -12.26 6.82 -10.21
C LYS A 182 -11.14 7.54 -9.47
N SER A 183 -9.90 7.19 -9.80
CA SER A 183 -8.73 7.82 -9.19
C SER A 183 -8.62 9.31 -9.57
N THR A 184 -8.86 9.66 -10.83
CA THR A 184 -8.85 11.04 -11.30
C THR A 184 -9.97 11.85 -10.64
N GLU A 185 -11.19 11.31 -10.61
CA GLU A 185 -12.32 11.97 -9.94
C GLU A 185 -12.01 12.28 -8.46
N LEU A 186 -11.44 11.31 -7.73
CA LEU A 186 -11.05 11.49 -6.34
C LEU A 186 -10.01 12.61 -6.18
N ILE A 187 -8.96 12.61 -7.01
CA ILE A 187 -7.88 13.59 -6.92
C ILE A 187 -8.43 14.98 -7.20
N VAL A 188 -9.15 15.17 -8.31
CA VAL A 188 -9.76 16.45 -8.70
C VAL A 188 -10.66 16.96 -7.58
N ARG A 189 -11.59 16.13 -7.09
CA ARG A 189 -12.50 16.51 -6.00
C ARG A 189 -11.76 16.94 -4.73
N SER A 190 -10.64 16.29 -4.41
CA SER A 190 -9.85 16.62 -3.21
C SER A 190 -9.15 17.97 -3.36
N PHE A 191 -8.56 18.25 -4.53
CA PHE A 191 -7.92 19.54 -4.79
C PHE A 191 -8.95 20.67 -4.93
N ASP A 192 -10.10 20.45 -5.57
CA ASP A 192 -11.18 21.45 -5.67
C ASP A 192 -11.69 21.85 -4.28
N HIS A 193 -11.85 20.88 -3.38
CA HIS A 193 -12.23 21.14 -2.00
C HIS A 193 -11.21 22.04 -1.29
N ASP A 194 -9.92 21.70 -1.37
CA ASP A 194 -8.86 22.46 -0.72
C ASP A 194 -8.67 23.85 -1.33
N TYR A 195 -8.81 23.97 -2.65
CA TYR A 195 -8.78 25.26 -3.34
C TYR A 195 -9.93 26.17 -2.90
N ALA A 196 -11.16 25.64 -2.79
CA ALA A 196 -12.30 26.41 -2.32
C ALA A 196 -12.13 26.90 -0.88
N VAL A 197 -11.46 26.12 -0.01
CA VAL A 197 -11.10 26.55 1.36
C VAL A 197 -10.07 27.69 1.31
N TYR A 198 -9.04 27.55 0.47
CA TYR A 198 -8.02 28.58 0.29
C TYR A 198 -8.60 29.90 -0.24
N GLU A 199 -9.46 29.85 -1.25
CA GLU A 199 -10.08 31.04 -1.87
C GLU A 199 -10.91 31.83 -0.84
N ARG A 200 -11.69 31.14 0.00
CA ARG A 200 -12.46 31.79 1.09
C ARG A 200 -11.57 32.47 2.12
N SER A 201 -10.40 31.90 2.38
CA SER A 201 -9.45 32.47 3.36
C SER A 201 -8.69 33.69 2.82
N THR A 202 -8.54 33.80 1.49
CA THR A 202 -7.76 34.86 0.82
C THR A 202 -8.62 36.02 0.29
N ASN A 203 -9.94 35.82 0.13
CA ASN A 203 -10.90 36.87 -0.26
C ASN A 203 -11.94 37.18 0.84
N PRO A 204 -11.57 37.83 1.97
CA PRO A 204 -12.50 38.19 3.05
C PRO A 204 -13.54 39.26 2.65
N THR A 205 -13.37 39.94 1.52
CA THR A 205 -14.16 41.12 1.10
C THR A 205 -15.57 40.83 0.58
N LEU A 206 -15.95 39.56 0.40
CA LEU A 206 -17.33 39.17 0.03
C LEU A 206 -18.26 39.06 1.25
N PHE A 207 -17.74 38.96 2.47
CA PHE A 207 -18.56 38.89 3.69
C PHE A 207 -19.16 40.25 4.09
N TYR A 208 -18.52 41.36 3.71
CA TYR A 208 -19.00 42.72 4.06
C TYR A 208 -19.91 43.36 3.01
N ARG A 209 -20.24 42.67 1.91
CA ARG A 209 -21.16 43.19 0.88
C ARG A 209 -22.58 42.63 0.97
N VAL A 210 -22.88 41.83 2.00
CA VAL A 210 -24.21 41.22 2.23
C VAL A 210 -24.76 41.54 3.63
N LEU A 211 -24.19 42.55 4.31
CA LEU A 211 -24.78 43.22 5.46
C LEU A 211 -24.97 44.71 5.13
#